data_AF-A0A711ZLB2-F1
#
_entry.id   AF-A0A711ZLB2-F1
#
_cell.length_a   1.000
_cell.length_b   1.000
_cell.length_c   1.000
_cell.angle_alpha   90.00
_cell.angle_beta   90.00
_cell.angle_gamma   90.00
#
_symmetry.space_group_name_H-M   'P 1'
#
loop_
_entity.id
_entity.type
_entity.pdbx_description
1 polymer ?
#
loop_
_entity_poly.entity_id
_entity_poly.type
_entity_poly.pdbx_seq_one_letter_code
_entity_poly.pdbx_strand_id
1 'polypeptide(L)'
;MKCKCDGENIEKYVTGLREIALKYLINENLLSWCKGQREMMLVLHTVMQRYKLMYSTPTISSFYFSTDVFDCEKGCVDKTAFLLALDEMSFYIDRECVQSEIMEAKRSWEVIQDMAENPLPFPEKTYSAKYKDDYFWAIKYIDKVYGEDIVLHIDKINNACISDQLRVYHKYDIYFSTRKMNESELKLFVVRMKKTRSQNKYRESVKDKKVLNTYISSGAKARLTAMAKYHGMNINEELEQLINHAYTKYR
;
A
#
# COMPACT_ATOMS: atom_id res chain seq x y z
N MET A 1 21.26 -57.44 -8.63
CA MET A 1 20.66 -57.32 -7.28
C MET A 1 19.59 -56.24 -7.35
N LYS A 2 18.31 -56.62 -7.57
CA LYS A 2 17.19 -55.67 -7.59
C LYS A 2 16.79 -55.41 -6.14
N CYS A 3 17.05 -54.21 -5.64
CA CYS A 3 16.59 -53.79 -4.33
C CYS A 3 15.05 -53.79 -4.36
N LYS A 4 14.42 -54.76 -3.68
CA LYS A 4 12.99 -54.70 -3.41
C LYS A 4 12.82 -53.59 -2.38
N CYS A 5 12.31 -52.44 -2.79
CA CYS A 5 11.80 -51.47 -1.84
C CYS A 5 10.52 -52.06 -1.25
N ASP A 6 10.59 -52.54 -0.01
CA ASP A 6 9.44 -53.05 0.72
C ASP A 6 8.43 -51.90 0.91
N GLY A 7 7.20 -52.10 0.44
CA GLY A 7 6.15 -51.08 0.46
C GLY A 7 5.83 -50.54 1.87
N GLU A 8 6.07 -51.36 2.89
CA GLU A 8 5.88 -51.01 4.31
C GLU A 8 6.87 -49.92 4.79
N ASN A 9 8.11 -49.92 4.27
CA ASN A 9 9.10 -48.88 4.55
C ASN A 9 8.78 -47.56 3.83
N ILE A 10 8.19 -47.63 2.62
CA ILE A 10 7.74 -46.46 1.89
C ILE A 10 6.54 -45.84 2.60
N GLU A 11 5.57 -46.64 3.04
CA GLU A 11 4.36 -46.14 3.70
C GLU A 11 4.67 -45.50 5.06
N LYS A 12 5.58 -46.09 5.85
CA LYS A 12 6.07 -45.49 7.10
C LYS A 12 6.83 -44.19 6.86
N TYR A 13 7.67 -44.14 5.82
CA TYR A 13 8.39 -42.93 5.43
C TYR A 13 7.46 -41.81 4.97
N VAL A 14 6.47 -42.14 4.12
CA VAL A 14 5.44 -41.20 3.65
C VAL A 14 4.57 -40.72 4.81
N THR A 15 4.24 -41.58 5.77
CA THR A 15 3.48 -41.22 6.98
C THR A 15 4.29 -40.28 7.85
N GLY A 16 5.56 -40.58 8.12
CA GLY A 16 6.44 -39.68 8.88
C GLY A 16 6.66 -38.32 8.20
N LEU A 17 6.82 -38.31 6.88
CA LEU A 17 6.88 -37.06 6.12
C LEU A 17 5.56 -36.28 6.19
N ARG A 18 4.41 -36.96 6.13
CA ARG A 18 3.10 -36.33 6.31
C ARG A 18 2.93 -35.76 7.70
N GLU A 19 3.38 -36.43 8.74
CA GLU A 19 3.32 -35.94 10.12
C GLU A 19 4.21 -34.70 10.31
N ILE A 20 5.42 -34.71 9.75
CA ILE A 20 6.32 -33.55 9.76
C ILE A 20 5.71 -32.40 8.95
N ALA A 21 5.17 -32.69 7.76
CA ALA A 21 4.51 -31.72 6.92
C ALA A 21 3.30 -31.10 7.62
N LEU A 22 2.45 -31.91 8.24
CA LEU A 22 1.30 -31.43 9.01
C LEU A 22 1.77 -30.55 10.17
N LYS A 23 2.90 -30.84 10.81
CA LYS A 23 3.37 -30.05 11.94
C LYS A 23 3.76 -28.62 11.57
N TYR A 24 4.30 -28.39 10.37
CA TYR A 24 4.91 -27.09 10.01
C TYR A 24 4.33 -26.42 8.76
N LEU A 25 3.82 -27.18 7.78
CA LEU A 25 3.32 -26.59 6.55
C LEU A 25 1.95 -25.94 6.74
N ILE A 26 1.77 -24.78 6.13
CA ILE A 26 0.52 -24.04 6.13
C ILE A 26 -0.44 -24.67 5.13
N ASN A 27 -1.68 -24.88 5.59
CA ASN A 27 -2.75 -25.33 4.73
C ASN A 27 -3.15 -24.19 3.78
N GLU A 28 -2.90 -24.36 2.48
CA GLU A 28 -3.25 -23.37 1.45
C GLU A 28 -4.72 -22.93 1.47
N ASN A 29 -5.64 -23.78 1.95
CA ASN A 29 -7.05 -23.42 2.07
C ASN A 29 -7.29 -22.23 3.02
N LEU A 30 -6.40 -22.01 4.00
CA LEU A 30 -6.44 -20.83 4.89
C LEU A 30 -6.20 -19.52 4.12
N LEU A 31 -5.51 -19.60 2.99
CA LEU A 31 -5.15 -18.48 2.12
C LEU A 31 -6.10 -18.36 0.93
N SER A 32 -7.23 -19.08 0.95
CA SER A 32 -8.24 -19.04 -0.12
C SER A 32 -8.79 -17.64 -0.39
N TRP A 33 -8.73 -16.72 0.58
CA TRP A 33 -9.12 -15.32 0.46
C TRP A 33 -8.02 -14.42 -0.14
N CYS A 34 -6.75 -14.85 -0.12
CA CYS A 34 -5.64 -14.10 -0.69
C CYS A 34 -5.63 -14.25 -2.21
N LYS A 35 -6.32 -13.35 -2.92
CA LYS A 35 -6.46 -13.41 -4.40
C LYS A 35 -5.40 -12.60 -5.14
N GLY A 36 -4.83 -11.59 -4.51
CA GLY A 36 -3.89 -10.68 -5.12
C GLY A 36 -2.65 -10.39 -4.27
N GLN A 37 -1.90 -9.42 -4.78
CA GLN A 37 -0.61 -9.01 -4.25
C GLN A 37 -0.75 -8.31 -2.89
N ARG A 38 -1.77 -7.47 -2.73
CA ARG A 38 -2.01 -6.73 -1.48
C ARG A 38 -2.29 -7.67 -0.31
N GLU A 39 -3.13 -8.68 -0.53
CA GLU A 39 -3.48 -9.67 0.48
C GLU A 39 -2.25 -10.47 0.93
N MET A 40 -1.44 -10.94 -0.02
CA MET A 40 -0.19 -11.65 0.29
C MET A 40 0.77 -10.77 1.08
N MET A 41 0.95 -9.51 0.67
CA MET A 41 1.81 -8.56 1.37
C MET A 41 1.32 -8.26 2.78
N LEU A 42 0.00 -8.11 2.98
CA LEU A 42 -0.58 -7.91 4.30
C LEU A 42 -0.30 -9.12 5.21
N VAL A 43 -0.54 -10.34 4.71
CA VAL A 43 -0.23 -11.57 5.44
C VAL A 43 1.25 -11.65 5.82
N LEU A 44 2.15 -11.43 4.86
CA LEU A 44 3.59 -11.44 5.11
C LEU A 44 3.96 -10.45 6.21
N HIS A 45 3.47 -9.21 6.12
CA HIS A 45 3.80 -8.19 7.11
C HIS A 45 3.29 -8.56 8.51
N THR A 46 2.04 -9.01 8.64
CA THR A 46 1.46 -9.40 9.93
C THR A 46 2.24 -10.55 10.58
N VAL A 47 2.54 -11.60 9.81
CA VAL A 47 3.31 -12.76 10.34
C VAL A 47 4.75 -12.35 10.68
N MET A 48 5.41 -11.54 9.85
CA MET A 48 6.76 -11.04 10.12
C MET A 48 6.82 -10.12 11.34
N GLN A 49 5.78 -9.31 11.56
CA GLN A 49 5.69 -8.46 12.75
C GLN A 49 5.63 -9.33 14.01
N ARG A 50 4.84 -10.41 13.99
CA ARG A 50 4.79 -11.38 15.08
C ARG A 50 6.14 -12.05 15.33
N TYR A 51 6.81 -12.47 14.27
CA TYR A 51 8.16 -13.02 14.33
C TYR A 51 9.14 -12.05 15.02
N LYS A 52 9.16 -10.78 14.59
CA LYS A 52 10.04 -9.75 15.17
C LYS A 52 9.77 -9.52 16.66
N LEU A 53 8.52 -9.61 17.10
CA LEU A 53 8.17 -9.49 18.52
C LEU A 53 8.69 -10.65 19.37
N MET A 54 8.72 -11.88 18.82
CA MET A 54 9.22 -13.05 19.54
C MET A 54 10.75 -13.11 19.60
N TYR A 55 11.44 -12.52 18.63
CA TYR A 55 12.90 -12.53 18.52
C TYR A 55 13.47 -11.10 18.48
N SER A 56 13.34 -10.38 19.60
CA SER A 56 13.67 -8.95 19.75
C SER A 56 15.18 -8.63 19.81
N THR A 57 16.06 -9.63 19.96
CA THR A 57 17.51 -9.46 19.88
C THR A 57 18.00 -9.46 18.43
N PRO A 58 18.97 -8.59 18.07
CA PRO A 58 19.46 -8.44 16.69
C PRO A 58 20.41 -9.56 16.26
N THR A 59 20.23 -10.80 16.73
CA THR A 59 20.94 -11.97 16.19
C THR A 59 20.39 -12.36 14.81
N ILE A 60 19.18 -11.91 14.47
CA ILE A 60 18.59 -12.06 13.14
C ILE A 60 18.20 -10.67 12.65
N SER A 61 19.18 -9.77 12.57
CA SER A 61 19.06 -8.50 11.81
C SER A 61 18.86 -8.72 10.31
N SER A 62 18.72 -9.98 9.90
CA SER A 62 18.38 -10.35 8.54
C SER A 62 17.60 -11.66 8.56
N PHE A 63 16.27 -11.54 8.73
CA PHE A 63 15.42 -12.61 8.25
C PHE A 63 15.50 -12.55 6.72
N TYR A 64 16.50 -13.23 6.16
CA TYR A 64 16.53 -13.57 4.75
C TYR A 64 15.68 -14.80 4.61
N PHE A 65 14.53 -14.68 3.94
CA PHE A 65 13.83 -15.85 3.45
C PHE A 65 14.83 -16.71 2.67
N SER A 66 14.75 -18.02 2.84
CA SER A 66 15.51 -18.96 2.00
C SER A 66 15.20 -18.80 0.50
N THR A 67 14.10 -18.12 0.17
CA THR A 67 13.63 -17.84 -1.18
C THR A 67 13.27 -16.36 -1.34
N ASP A 68 13.64 -15.75 -2.46
CA ASP A 68 13.22 -14.39 -2.80
C ASP A 68 11.69 -14.35 -3.00
N VAL A 69 10.99 -13.79 -2.02
CA VAL A 69 9.52 -13.64 -2.04
C VAL A 69 9.05 -12.65 -3.11
N PHE A 70 9.91 -11.71 -3.48
CA PHE A 70 9.64 -10.69 -4.48
C PHE A 70 10.39 -10.98 -5.77
N ASP A 71 9.63 -11.21 -6.84
CA ASP A 71 10.15 -11.22 -8.19
C ASP A 71 10.33 -9.77 -8.65
N CYS A 72 11.55 -9.24 -8.50
CA CYS A 72 11.89 -7.86 -8.85
C CYS A 72 11.84 -7.60 -10.36
N GLU A 73 11.96 -8.63 -11.21
CA GLU A 73 11.83 -8.49 -12.66
C GLU A 73 10.35 -8.30 -13.04
N LYS A 74 9.46 -9.08 -12.43
CA LYS A 74 8.02 -9.00 -12.68
C LYS A 74 7.30 -7.94 -11.85
N GLY A 75 7.95 -7.41 -10.83
CA GLY A 75 7.39 -6.38 -9.96
C GLY A 75 6.31 -6.91 -9.02
N CYS A 76 6.37 -8.19 -8.62
CA CYS A 76 5.32 -8.87 -7.87
C CYS A 76 5.85 -9.83 -6.80
N VAL A 77 4.99 -10.18 -5.85
CA VAL A 77 5.14 -11.30 -4.92
C VAL A 77 4.93 -12.60 -5.69
N ASP A 78 5.93 -13.48 -5.65
CA ASP A 78 5.81 -14.84 -6.18
C ASP A 78 4.99 -15.70 -5.21
N LYS A 79 3.96 -16.37 -5.73
CA LYS A 79 3.02 -17.14 -4.90
C LYS A 79 3.69 -18.35 -4.24
N THR A 80 4.63 -19.00 -4.93
CA THR A 80 5.32 -20.19 -4.41
C THR A 80 6.28 -19.78 -3.30
N ALA A 81 7.07 -18.73 -3.54
CA ALA A 81 7.96 -18.15 -2.55
C ALA A 81 7.20 -17.60 -1.34
N PHE A 82 6.01 -17.02 -1.54
CA PHE A 82 5.11 -16.61 -0.47
C PHE A 82 4.68 -17.76 0.44
N LEU A 83 4.30 -18.92 -0.13
CA LEU A 83 3.94 -20.09 0.66
C LEU A 83 5.15 -20.65 1.42
N LEU A 84 6.29 -20.79 0.74
CA LEU A 84 7.54 -21.23 1.35
C LEU A 84 7.97 -20.31 2.51
N ALA A 85 7.78 -19.00 2.35
CA ALA A 85 8.02 -18.02 3.39
C ALA A 85 7.15 -18.25 4.65
N LEU A 86 5.87 -18.59 4.48
CA LEU A 86 4.97 -18.89 5.59
C LEU A 86 5.31 -20.23 6.26
N ASP A 87 5.68 -21.24 5.47
CA ASP A 87 6.15 -22.53 5.98
C ASP A 87 7.44 -22.33 6.79
N GLU A 88 8.39 -21.56 6.25
CA GLU A 88 9.64 -21.19 6.91
C GLU A 88 9.37 -20.48 8.25
N MET A 89 8.50 -19.48 8.27
CA MET A 89 8.11 -18.80 9.51
C MET A 89 7.42 -19.73 10.51
N SER A 90 6.67 -20.74 10.05
CA SER A 90 6.02 -21.73 10.92
C SER A 90 7.02 -22.63 11.65
N PHE A 91 8.21 -22.85 11.11
CA PHE A 91 9.29 -23.52 11.84
C PHE A 91 9.80 -22.70 13.03
N TYR A 92 9.77 -21.37 12.93
CA TYR A 92 10.31 -20.48 13.96
C TYR A 92 9.28 -20.14 15.04
N ILE A 93 8.08 -19.69 14.65
CA ILE A 93 7.07 -19.19 15.61
C ILE A 93 5.91 -20.15 15.84
N ASP A 94 6.04 -21.39 15.38
CA ASP A 94 5.00 -22.42 15.37
C ASP A 94 3.84 -22.18 14.38
N ARG A 95 3.33 -23.27 13.83
CA ARG A 95 2.27 -23.29 12.81
C ARG A 95 0.98 -22.67 13.34
N GLU A 96 0.58 -22.94 14.58
CA GLU A 96 -0.66 -22.37 15.14
C GLU A 96 -0.57 -20.85 15.27
N CYS A 97 0.61 -20.33 15.59
CA CYS A 97 0.83 -18.88 15.64
C CYS A 97 0.70 -18.27 14.26
N VAL A 98 1.36 -18.82 13.23
CA VAL A 98 1.25 -18.33 11.85
C VAL A 98 -0.20 -18.36 11.36
N GLN A 99 -0.94 -19.44 11.65
CA GLN A 99 -2.36 -19.54 11.29
C GLN A 99 -3.21 -18.47 11.98
N SER A 100 -2.95 -18.19 13.26
CA SER A 100 -3.63 -17.12 14.00
C SER A 100 -3.38 -15.75 13.36
N GLU A 101 -2.14 -15.46 12.97
CA GLU A 101 -1.78 -14.19 12.33
C GLU A 101 -2.38 -14.06 10.91
N ILE A 102 -2.46 -15.16 10.14
CA ILE A 102 -3.19 -15.19 8.85
C ILE A 102 -4.67 -14.84 9.06
N MET A 103 -5.29 -15.37 10.11
CA MET A 103 -6.69 -15.07 10.42
C MET A 103 -6.90 -13.63 10.87
N GLU A 104 -5.94 -13.03 11.58
CA GLU A 104 -5.99 -11.60 11.95
C GLU A 104 -5.81 -10.70 10.72
N ALA A 105 -4.91 -11.06 9.81
CA ALA A 105 -4.75 -10.38 8.53
C ALA A 105 -6.04 -10.45 7.70
N LYS A 106 -6.72 -11.61 7.68
CA LYS A 106 -8.02 -11.79 7.02
C LYS A 106 -9.09 -10.85 7.58
N ARG A 107 -9.24 -10.79 8.92
CA ARG A 107 -10.21 -9.88 9.56
C ARG A 107 -9.94 -8.42 9.21
N SER A 108 -8.66 -8.03 9.23
CA SER A 108 -8.26 -6.67 8.85
C SER A 108 -8.58 -6.39 7.38
N TRP A 109 -8.33 -7.36 6.50
CA TRP A 109 -8.64 -7.27 5.08
C TRP A 109 -10.15 -7.14 4.81
N GLU A 110 -11.00 -7.88 5.51
CA GLU A 110 -12.46 -7.78 5.40
C GLU A 110 -12.94 -6.35 5.71
N VAL A 111 -12.42 -5.73 6.77
CA VAL A 111 -12.72 -4.33 7.11
C VAL A 111 -12.21 -3.34 6.06
N ILE A 112 -11.03 -3.61 5.48
CA ILE A 112 -10.45 -2.78 4.41
C ILE A 112 -11.26 -2.91 3.11
N GLN A 113 -11.76 -4.10 2.77
CA GLN A 113 -12.53 -4.36 1.55
C GLN A 113 -13.96 -3.85 1.62
N ASP A 114 -14.62 -3.96 2.77
CA ASP A 114 -15.99 -3.46 2.97
C ASP A 114 -16.08 -1.92 2.83
N MET A 115 -14.95 -1.25 2.65
CA MET A 115 -14.82 0.19 2.53
C MET A 115 -14.62 0.67 1.11
N ALA A 116 -15.43 1.68 0.74
CA ALA A 116 -15.34 2.59 -0.40
C ALA A 116 -14.41 2.18 -1.56
N GLU A 117 -15.00 2.00 -2.76
CA GLU A 117 -14.24 1.94 -4.01
C GLU A 117 -13.19 3.06 -4.07
N ASN A 118 -11.91 2.67 -4.16
CA ASN A 118 -10.76 3.57 -4.25
C ASN A 118 -10.58 4.47 -3.00
N PRO A 119 -10.09 3.90 -1.88
CA PRO A 119 -9.82 4.66 -0.67
C PRO A 119 -8.72 5.72 -0.87
N LEU A 120 -7.83 5.51 -1.83
CA LEU A 120 -6.76 6.44 -2.21
C LEU A 120 -7.18 7.29 -3.42
N PRO A 121 -6.54 8.46 -3.66
CA PRO A 121 -6.89 9.36 -4.77
C PRO A 121 -6.49 8.83 -6.17
N PHE A 122 -6.12 7.56 -6.26
CA PHE A 122 -5.69 6.86 -7.47
C PHE A 122 -6.22 5.42 -7.44
N PRO A 123 -6.31 4.74 -8.60
CA PRO A 123 -6.81 3.37 -8.68
C PRO A 123 -5.92 2.38 -7.92
N GLU A 124 -6.52 1.28 -7.49
CA GLU A 124 -5.82 0.18 -6.80
C GLU A 124 -5.10 -0.79 -7.75
N LYS A 125 -5.73 -1.12 -8.88
CA LYS A 125 -5.32 -2.26 -9.70
C LYS A 125 -4.30 -1.94 -10.78
N THR A 126 -4.07 -0.65 -11.08
CA THR A 126 -3.27 -0.26 -12.23
C THR A 126 -2.37 0.91 -11.91
N TYR A 127 -1.06 0.67 -11.99
CA TYR A 127 -0.06 1.72 -11.92
C TYR A 127 -0.26 2.67 -13.11
N SER A 128 -0.19 3.96 -12.81
CA SER A 128 -0.14 5.00 -13.83
C SER A 128 0.84 6.08 -13.44
N ALA A 129 1.72 6.44 -14.38
CA ALA A 129 2.70 7.50 -14.22
C ALA A 129 2.06 8.87 -13.93
N LYS A 130 0.79 9.07 -14.33
CA LYS A 130 0.00 10.27 -14.01
C LYS A 130 -0.07 10.54 -12.50
N TYR A 131 -0.05 9.49 -11.68
CA TYR A 131 -0.18 9.59 -10.23
C TYR A 131 1.16 9.45 -9.50
N LYS A 132 2.30 9.52 -10.20
CA LYS A 132 3.63 9.35 -9.58
C LYS A 132 3.82 10.26 -8.36
N ASP A 133 3.52 11.54 -8.50
CA ASP A 133 3.61 12.50 -7.40
C ASP A 133 2.60 12.22 -6.28
N ASP A 134 1.43 11.67 -6.64
CA ASP A 134 0.41 11.27 -5.67
C ASP A 134 0.87 10.06 -4.84
N TYR A 135 1.54 9.08 -5.44
CA TYR A 135 2.12 7.94 -4.72
C TYR A 135 3.20 8.40 -3.73
N PHE A 136 4.18 9.18 -4.20
CA PHE A 136 5.25 9.69 -3.33
C PHE A 136 4.72 10.55 -2.19
N TRP A 137 3.73 11.40 -2.46
CA TRP A 137 3.08 12.18 -1.42
C TRP A 137 2.37 11.29 -0.40
N ALA A 138 1.63 10.27 -0.85
CA ALA A 138 0.87 9.40 0.02
C ALA A 138 1.77 8.55 0.93
N ILE A 139 2.88 8.03 0.40
CA ILE A 139 3.91 7.35 1.20
C ILE A 139 4.39 8.27 2.32
N LYS A 140 4.82 9.50 1.99
CA LYS A 140 5.30 10.48 2.97
C LYS A 140 4.22 10.86 3.99
N TYR A 141 2.97 10.97 3.56
CA TYR A 141 1.85 11.29 4.44
C TYR A 141 1.62 10.18 5.46
N ILE A 142 1.55 8.91 5.00
CA ILE A 142 1.35 7.76 5.87
C ILE A 142 2.52 7.66 6.85
N ASP A 143 3.76 7.73 6.36
CA ASP A 143 4.97 7.65 7.20
C ASP A 143 4.98 8.73 8.28
N LYS A 144 4.61 9.97 7.93
CA LYS A 144 4.51 11.08 8.88
C LYS A 144 3.45 10.85 9.97
N VAL A 145 2.32 10.25 9.62
CA VAL A 145 1.23 9.97 10.58
C VAL A 145 1.56 8.75 11.45
N TYR A 146 2.39 7.83 10.95
CA TYR A 146 2.66 6.54 11.58
C TYR A 146 3.90 6.52 12.49
N GLY A 147 4.93 7.29 12.16
CA GLY A 147 6.27 7.19 12.77
C GLY A 147 7.12 6.10 12.10
N GLU A 148 8.45 6.23 12.16
CA GLU A 148 9.41 5.38 11.44
C GLU A 148 9.55 3.94 12.00
N ASP A 149 8.92 3.62 13.14
CA ASP A 149 9.20 2.41 13.94
C ASP A 149 8.70 1.07 13.36
N ILE A 150 7.89 1.09 12.29
CA ILE A 150 7.26 -0.12 11.72
C ILE A 150 7.84 -0.47 10.33
N VAL A 151 9.00 0.06 9.97
CA VAL A 151 9.70 -0.39 8.75
C VAL A 151 10.34 -1.77 9.02
N LEU A 152 9.66 -2.83 8.59
CA LEU A 152 10.22 -4.18 8.56
C LEU A 152 11.24 -4.30 7.40
N HIS A 153 12.13 -5.30 7.42
CA HIS A 153 13.06 -5.53 6.30
C HIS A 153 12.33 -5.74 4.97
N ILE A 154 11.12 -6.32 5.03
CA ILE A 154 10.25 -6.46 3.85
C ILE A 154 9.92 -5.10 3.24
N ASP A 155 9.79 -4.04 4.02
CA ASP A 155 9.53 -2.69 3.51
C ASP A 155 10.70 -2.13 2.71
N LYS A 156 11.94 -2.51 3.05
CA LYS A 156 13.14 -2.12 2.27
C LYS A 156 13.21 -2.87 0.93
N ILE A 157 12.86 -4.16 0.92
CA ILE A 157 12.82 -5.00 -0.28
C ILE A 157 11.63 -4.60 -1.18
N ASN A 158 10.47 -4.36 -0.57
CA ASN A 158 9.29 -3.77 -1.22
C ASN A 158 9.64 -2.47 -1.95
N ASN A 159 10.47 -1.61 -1.36
CA ASN A 159 10.82 -0.33 -1.96
C ASN A 159 11.63 -0.45 -3.27
N ALA A 160 12.32 -1.58 -3.50
CA ALA A 160 13.11 -1.80 -4.70
C ALA A 160 12.37 -2.61 -5.77
N CYS A 161 11.46 -3.51 -5.37
CA CYS A 161 10.94 -4.55 -6.26
C CYS A 161 9.46 -4.43 -6.62
N ILE A 162 8.68 -3.54 -5.98
CA ILE A 162 7.25 -3.37 -6.33
C ILE A 162 6.91 -1.92 -6.69
N SER A 163 5.83 -1.76 -7.46
CA SER A 163 5.40 -0.42 -7.93
C SER A 163 5.05 0.52 -6.78
N ASP A 164 5.29 1.83 -6.95
CA ASP A 164 4.95 2.86 -5.97
C ASP A 164 3.47 2.81 -5.55
N GLN A 165 2.60 2.45 -6.49
CA GLN A 165 1.18 2.25 -6.25
C GLN A 165 0.94 1.14 -5.22
N LEU A 166 1.48 -0.07 -5.48
CA LEU A 166 1.34 -1.22 -4.59
C LEU A 166 1.99 -0.92 -3.22
N ARG A 167 3.12 -0.20 -3.19
CA ARG A 167 3.77 0.26 -1.96
C ARG A 167 2.86 1.15 -1.12
N VAL A 168 2.14 2.09 -1.72
CA VAL A 168 1.21 2.95 -0.96
C VAL A 168 0.08 2.12 -0.37
N TYR A 169 -0.52 1.24 -1.17
CA TYR A 169 -1.61 0.39 -0.71
C TYR A 169 -1.17 -0.55 0.40
N HIS A 170 0.01 -1.14 0.30
CA HIS A 170 0.58 -1.94 1.37
C HIS A 170 0.75 -1.15 2.67
N LYS A 171 1.35 0.05 2.61
CA LYS A 171 1.49 0.93 3.78
C LYS A 171 0.15 1.33 4.37
N TYR A 172 -0.83 1.60 3.51
CA TYR A 172 -2.21 1.88 3.89
C TYR A 172 -2.80 0.67 4.65
N ASP A 173 -2.66 -0.55 4.11
CA ASP A 173 -3.20 -1.78 4.71
C ASP A 173 -2.58 -2.08 6.08
N ILE A 174 -1.26 -1.96 6.19
CA ILE A 174 -0.54 -2.11 7.46
C ILE A 174 -1.01 -1.09 8.47
N TYR A 175 -1.14 0.18 8.07
CA TYR A 175 -1.51 1.27 8.95
C TYR A 175 -2.80 0.97 9.71
N PHE A 176 -3.83 0.47 9.01
CA PHE A 176 -5.09 0.11 9.66
C PHE A 176 -4.99 -1.14 10.49
N SER A 177 -4.33 -2.16 9.95
CA SER A 177 -4.23 -3.47 10.58
C SER A 177 -3.53 -3.36 11.94
N THR A 178 -2.40 -2.66 12.03
CA THR A 178 -1.67 -2.50 13.30
C THR A 178 -2.39 -1.59 14.29
N ARG A 179 -3.08 -0.54 13.82
CA ARG A 179 -3.81 0.38 14.70
C ARG A 179 -5.15 -0.18 15.18
N LYS A 180 -5.59 -1.33 14.63
CA LYS A 180 -6.90 -1.95 14.92
C LYS A 180 -8.04 -0.94 14.80
N MET A 181 -7.95 -0.09 13.77
CA MET A 181 -8.92 0.97 13.56
C MET A 181 -10.28 0.38 13.24
N ASN A 182 -11.32 0.97 13.83
CA ASN A 182 -12.67 0.67 13.41
C ASN A 182 -13.01 1.40 12.09
N GLU A 183 -14.16 1.04 11.53
CA GLU A 183 -14.66 1.60 10.28
C GLU A 183 -14.71 3.15 10.26
N SER A 184 -15.14 3.78 11.36
CA SER A 184 -15.28 5.24 11.41
C SER A 184 -13.92 5.95 11.43
N GLU A 185 -12.95 5.39 12.14
CA GLU A 185 -11.58 5.92 12.20
C GLU A 185 -10.88 5.82 10.83
N LEU A 186 -11.06 4.68 10.16
CA LEU A 186 -10.57 4.42 8.80
C LEU A 186 -11.16 5.43 7.79
N LYS A 187 -12.48 5.64 7.79
CA LYS A 187 -13.14 6.65 6.93
C LYS A 187 -12.60 8.05 7.20
N LEU A 188 -12.46 8.41 8.47
CA LEU A 188 -11.95 9.72 8.86
C LEU A 188 -10.51 9.93 8.39
N PHE A 189 -9.66 8.90 8.47
CA PHE A 189 -8.31 8.94 7.93
C PHE A 189 -8.31 9.21 6.41
N VAL A 190 -9.09 8.44 5.65
CA VAL A 190 -9.19 8.60 4.19
C VAL A 190 -9.65 10.01 3.81
N VAL A 191 -10.68 10.53 4.48
CA VAL A 191 -11.19 11.90 4.26
C VAL A 191 -10.10 12.93 4.54
N ARG A 192 -9.36 12.80 5.64
CA ARG A 192 -8.26 13.70 6.01
C ARG A 192 -7.15 13.65 4.96
N MET A 193 -6.75 12.46 4.54
CA MET A 193 -5.71 12.28 3.51
C MET A 193 -6.12 12.96 2.19
N LYS A 194 -7.32 12.67 1.66
CA LYS A 194 -7.82 13.27 0.41
C LYS A 194 -7.89 14.80 0.51
N LYS A 195 -8.35 15.33 1.65
CA LYS A 195 -8.39 16.78 1.91
C LYS A 195 -7.01 17.41 1.94
N THR A 196 -6.05 16.81 2.66
CA THR A 196 -4.67 17.31 2.72
C THR A 196 -4.00 17.27 1.35
N ARG A 197 -4.19 16.20 0.55
CA ARG A 197 -3.63 16.16 -0.81
C ARG A 197 -4.20 17.27 -1.69
N SER A 198 -5.50 17.48 -1.65
CA SER A 198 -6.16 18.53 -2.43
C SER A 198 -5.63 19.92 -2.06
N GLN A 199 -5.42 20.17 -0.77
CA GLN A 199 -4.80 21.42 -0.30
C GLN A 199 -3.35 21.56 -0.75
N ASN A 200 -2.56 20.48 -0.72
CA ASN A 200 -1.18 20.50 -1.21
C ASN A 200 -1.12 20.78 -2.71
N LYS A 201 -1.94 20.11 -3.52
CA LYS A 201 -2.04 20.37 -4.97
C LYS A 201 -2.42 21.82 -5.26
N TYR A 202 -3.38 22.36 -4.49
CA TYR A 202 -3.74 23.78 -4.62
C TYR A 202 -2.55 24.68 -4.32
N ARG A 203 -1.84 24.47 -3.20
CA ARG A 203 -0.65 25.25 -2.83
C ARG A 203 0.46 25.17 -3.88
N GLU A 204 0.71 23.98 -4.44
CA GLU A 204 1.67 23.77 -5.53
C GLU A 204 1.25 24.55 -6.78
N SER A 205 -0.04 24.55 -7.14
CA SER A 205 -0.57 25.27 -8.32
C SER A 205 -0.51 26.80 -8.21
N VAL A 206 -0.38 27.34 -7.00
CA VAL A 206 -0.32 28.79 -6.73
C VAL A 206 1.04 29.24 -6.19
N LYS A 207 2.06 28.37 -6.14
CA LYS A 207 3.35 28.65 -5.49
C LYS A 207 4.04 29.91 -6.03
N ASP A 208 3.95 30.13 -7.35
CA ASP A 208 4.56 31.28 -8.02
C ASP A 208 3.54 32.39 -8.34
N LYS A 209 2.29 32.22 -7.89
CA LYS A 209 1.21 33.19 -8.11
C LYS A 209 1.12 34.13 -6.92
N LYS A 210 1.06 35.44 -7.18
CA LYS A 210 0.77 36.43 -6.14
C LYS A 210 -0.73 36.68 -6.06
N VAL A 211 -1.26 36.74 -4.84
CA VAL A 211 -2.66 37.08 -4.62
C VAL A 211 -2.88 38.54 -4.99
N LEU A 212 -3.78 38.80 -5.94
CA LEU A 212 -4.26 40.14 -6.24
C LEU A 212 -5.48 40.46 -5.37
N ASN A 213 -5.21 41.04 -4.19
CA ASN A 213 -6.27 41.53 -3.32
C ASN A 213 -6.76 42.88 -3.84
N THR A 214 -7.88 42.88 -4.56
CA THR A 214 -8.50 44.10 -5.09
C THR A 214 -10.02 44.04 -5.01
N TYR A 215 -10.64 45.21 -5.01
CA TYR A 215 -12.08 45.36 -5.11
C TYR A 215 -12.45 45.74 -6.54
N ILE A 216 -13.42 45.03 -7.11
CA ILE A 216 -14.03 45.37 -8.41
C ILE A 216 -15.54 45.46 -8.24
N SER A 217 -16.20 46.28 -9.05
CA SER A 217 -17.66 46.38 -8.99
C SER A 217 -18.33 45.05 -9.35
N SER A 218 -19.51 44.80 -8.79
CA SER A 218 -20.30 43.59 -9.06
C SER A 218 -20.54 43.37 -10.56
N GLY A 219 -20.86 44.44 -11.29
CA GLY A 219 -21.06 44.40 -12.74
C GLY A 219 -19.77 44.13 -13.53
N ALA A 220 -18.60 44.56 -13.05
CA ALA A 220 -17.32 44.19 -13.67
C ALA A 220 -16.99 42.71 -13.41
N LYS A 221 -17.20 42.23 -12.18
CA LYS A 221 -17.02 40.81 -11.82
C LYS A 221 -17.92 39.89 -12.66
N ALA A 222 -19.18 40.26 -12.86
CA ALA A 222 -20.11 39.49 -13.69
C ALA A 222 -19.63 39.40 -15.15
N ARG A 223 -19.16 40.51 -15.72
CA ARG A 223 -18.59 40.55 -17.08
C ARG A 223 -17.32 39.70 -17.20
N LEU A 224 -16.41 39.81 -16.23
CA LEU A 224 -15.19 38.98 -16.18
C LEU A 224 -15.54 37.48 -16.09
N THR A 225 -16.53 37.12 -15.27
CA THR A 225 -17.01 35.72 -15.15
C THR A 225 -17.60 35.21 -16.47
N ALA A 226 -18.37 36.04 -17.17
CA ALA A 226 -18.96 35.69 -18.45
C ALA A 226 -17.89 35.49 -19.54
N MET A 227 -16.89 36.38 -19.59
CA MET A 227 -15.74 36.26 -20.51
C MET A 227 -14.94 34.99 -20.26
N ALA A 228 -14.56 34.73 -19.00
CA ALA A 228 -13.85 33.52 -18.62
C ALA A 228 -14.60 32.24 -19.03
N LYS A 229 -15.93 32.20 -18.83
CA LYS A 229 -16.77 31.07 -19.26
C LYS A 229 -16.81 30.92 -20.78
N TYR A 230 -16.91 32.03 -21.52
CA TYR A 230 -16.93 32.03 -22.98
C TYR A 230 -15.60 31.53 -23.57
N HIS A 231 -14.47 31.89 -22.95
CA HIS A 231 -13.13 31.44 -23.37
C HIS A 231 -12.72 30.07 -22.80
N GLY A 232 -13.52 29.48 -21.91
CA GLY A 232 -13.19 28.19 -21.26
C GLY A 232 -11.99 28.28 -20.30
N MET A 233 -11.76 29.46 -19.70
CA MET A 233 -10.63 29.75 -18.82
C MET A 233 -11.09 30.02 -17.39
N ASN A 234 -10.16 29.94 -16.43
CA ASN A 234 -10.43 30.40 -15.07
C ASN A 234 -10.52 31.93 -15.02
N ILE A 235 -11.32 32.46 -14.10
CA ILE A 235 -11.52 33.92 -13.95
C ILE A 235 -10.21 34.70 -13.73
N ASN A 236 -9.22 34.07 -13.08
CA ASN A 236 -7.90 34.67 -12.86
C ASN A 236 -7.05 34.69 -14.13
N GLU A 237 -7.16 33.66 -14.98
CA GLU A 237 -6.44 33.59 -16.26
C GLU A 237 -6.98 34.64 -17.24
N GLU A 238 -8.31 34.81 -17.28
CA GLU A 238 -8.96 35.88 -18.05
C GLU A 238 -8.49 37.26 -17.59
N LEU A 239 -8.42 37.47 -16.27
CA LEU A 239 -7.92 38.73 -15.71
C LEU A 239 -6.46 38.98 -16.07
N GLU A 240 -5.60 37.96 -15.98
CA GLU A 240 -4.19 38.06 -16.39
C GLU A 240 -4.05 38.40 -17.87
N GLN A 241 -4.85 37.77 -18.75
CA GLN A 241 -4.85 38.10 -20.19
C GLN A 241 -5.25 39.55 -20.45
N LEU A 242 -6.29 40.04 -19.79
CA LEU A 242 -6.73 41.43 -19.92
C LEU A 242 -5.63 42.41 -19.48
N ILE A 243 -4.96 42.13 -18.35
CA ILE A 243 -3.85 42.94 -17.85
C ILE A 243 -2.69 42.93 -18.86
N ASN A 244 -2.28 41.76 -19.34
CA ASN A 244 -1.17 41.61 -20.27
C ASN A 244 -1.47 42.28 -21.62
N HIS A 245 -2.68 42.08 -22.17
CA HIS A 245 -3.10 42.69 -23.41
C HIS A 245 -3.13 44.21 -23.32
N ALA A 246 -3.69 44.75 -22.22
CA ALA A 246 -3.65 46.19 -21.98
C ALA A 246 -2.21 46.69 -21.87
N TYR A 247 -1.34 46.01 -21.11
CA TYR A 247 0.06 46.38 -20.95
C TYR A 247 0.83 46.39 -22.27
N THR A 248 0.65 45.38 -23.13
CA THR A 248 1.26 45.33 -24.47
C THR A 248 0.79 46.47 -25.36
N LYS A 249 -0.47 46.89 -25.25
CA LYS A 249 -1.00 48.03 -26.03
C LYS A 249 -0.46 49.38 -25.57
N TYR A 250 -0.06 49.50 -24.30
CA TYR A 250 0.52 50.73 -23.73
C TYR A 250 2.04 50.85 -23.92
N ARG A 251 2.69 49.81 -24.46
CA ARG A 251 4.13 49.79 -24.76
C ARG A 251 4.36 49.85 -26.26
#